data_AF-A0A3L7P8H5-F1
#
_entry.id   AF-A0A3L7P8H5-F1
#
_cell.length_a   1.000
_cell.length_b   1.000
_cell.length_c   1.000
_cell.angle_alpha   90.00
_cell.angle_beta   90.00
_cell.angle_gamma   90.00
#
_symmetry.space_group_name_H-M   'P 1'
#
loop_
_entity.id
_entity.type
_entity.pdbx_description
1 polymer ?
#
loop_
_entity_poly.entity_id
_entity_poly.type
_entity_poly.pdbx_seq_one_letter_code
_entity_poly.pdbx_strand_id
1 'polypeptide(L)'
;NSRILIYGGQGKDNISLPTSSPLPAMVDGGPGNDSLWGGNGNDLLLGGNDDDEIYARGGLDTVYGGQGNDTIIGDARTHVMFGEDGNDKITGHGILVGGIGLDTLRATGSRNVLIGGEGADQLSAARGGDLLIGGTTNFDTNSTALQAILAEWSAAIAVNTRIAHLTGSQSGGLNGSFYLVSDAVRPGTVHNDFAVDTVINTFAEDWLLLFSGDRRSSLAGILNHS
;
A
#
# COMPACT_ATOMS: atom_id res chain seq x y z
N ASN A 1 -17.90 23.20 -3.70
CA ASN A 1 -17.30 21.87 -3.91
C ASN A 1 -18.32 20.81 -3.54
N SER A 2 -18.96 20.22 -4.53
CA SER A 2 -19.90 19.12 -4.32
C SER A 2 -19.09 17.83 -4.17
N ARG A 3 -19.27 17.14 -3.05
CA ARG A 3 -18.79 15.78 -2.82
C ARG A 3 -19.99 14.90 -2.47
N ILE A 4 -19.98 13.67 -2.94
CA ILE A 4 -20.99 12.68 -2.58
C ILE A 4 -20.58 12.08 -1.23
N LEU A 5 -21.52 11.95 -0.29
CA LEU A 5 -21.30 11.26 0.99
C LEU A 5 -22.33 10.14 1.10
N ILE A 6 -21.87 8.92 1.35
CA ILE A 6 -22.72 7.73 1.53
C ILE A 6 -22.23 6.98 2.77
N TYR A 7 -23.18 6.51 3.59
CA TYR A 7 -22.94 5.64 4.74
C TYR A 7 -23.86 4.41 4.60
N GLY A 8 -23.31 3.20 4.67
CA GLY A 8 -24.06 1.93 4.60
C GLY A 8 -24.88 1.71 5.87
N GLY A 9 -24.19 1.67 7.02
CA GLY A 9 -24.82 1.70 8.32
C GLY A 9 -24.52 0.48 9.16
N GLN A 10 -25.44 -0.48 9.23
CA GLN A 10 -25.24 -1.73 10.00
C GLN A 10 -25.67 -2.90 9.12
N GLY A 11 -24.92 -3.99 9.19
CA GLY A 11 -25.18 -5.18 8.40
C GLY A 11 -24.58 -5.03 7.01
N LYS A 12 -24.91 -5.97 6.11
CA LYS A 12 -24.30 -6.05 4.79
C LYS A 12 -24.96 -5.08 3.80
N ASP A 13 -24.18 -4.13 3.30
CA ASP A 13 -24.54 -3.13 2.33
C ASP A 13 -23.91 -3.38 0.95
N ASN A 14 -24.58 -2.87 -0.08
CA ASN A 14 -24.09 -2.90 -1.47
C ASN A 14 -24.19 -1.49 -2.04
N ILE A 15 -23.05 -0.80 -2.08
CA ILE A 15 -22.97 0.61 -2.44
C ILE A 15 -22.18 0.74 -3.74
N SER A 16 -22.85 1.11 -4.82
CA SER A 16 -22.18 1.36 -6.11
C SER A 16 -22.42 2.78 -6.61
N LEU A 17 -21.33 3.52 -6.80
CA LEU A 17 -21.36 4.80 -7.48
C LEU A 17 -21.51 4.62 -9.00
N PRO A 18 -22.17 5.56 -9.70
CA PRO A 18 -22.22 5.54 -11.16
C PRO A 18 -20.83 5.73 -11.76
N THR A 19 -20.44 4.88 -12.70
CA THR A 19 -19.17 5.01 -13.44
C THR A 19 -19.12 6.29 -14.29
N SER A 20 -20.26 6.94 -14.56
CA SER A 20 -20.29 8.23 -15.24
C SER A 20 -20.04 9.43 -14.32
N SER A 21 -19.94 9.23 -12.99
CA SER A 21 -19.69 10.33 -12.03
C SER A 21 -18.21 10.69 -12.02
N PRO A 22 -17.84 11.93 -12.41
CA PRO A 22 -16.47 12.43 -12.24
C PRO A 22 -16.27 13.09 -10.86
N LEU A 23 -17.32 13.14 -10.03
CA LEU A 23 -17.27 13.83 -8.75
C LEU A 23 -16.63 12.93 -7.67
N PRO A 24 -15.76 13.50 -6.82
CA PRO A 24 -15.28 12.83 -5.63
C PRO A 24 -16.42 12.40 -4.71
N ALA A 25 -16.30 11.19 -4.17
CA ALA A 25 -17.18 10.65 -3.16
C ALA A 25 -16.42 10.24 -1.90
N MET A 26 -17.13 10.22 -0.79
CA MET A 26 -16.77 9.50 0.43
C MET A 26 -17.82 8.44 0.64
N VAL A 27 -17.40 7.18 0.67
CA VAL A 27 -18.26 6.03 0.92
C VAL A 27 -17.72 5.30 2.14
N ASP A 28 -18.59 5.07 3.10
CA ASP A 28 -18.32 4.35 4.34
C ASP A 28 -19.31 3.20 4.44
N GLY A 29 -18.84 1.96 4.41
CA GLY A 29 -19.67 0.77 4.57
C GLY A 29 -20.22 0.70 6.00
N GLY A 30 -19.31 0.72 6.96
CA GLY A 30 -19.59 0.64 8.39
C GLY A 30 -19.43 -0.80 8.88
N PRO A 31 -20.15 -1.19 9.94
CA PRO A 31 -20.10 -2.59 10.39
C PRO A 31 -20.90 -3.55 9.51
N GLY A 32 -20.26 -4.65 9.13
CA GLY A 32 -20.83 -5.76 8.38
C GLY A 32 -20.08 -5.97 7.07
N ASN A 33 -20.20 -7.18 6.49
CA ASN A 33 -19.47 -7.52 5.27
C ASN A 33 -20.04 -6.79 4.04
N ASP A 34 -19.49 -5.64 3.70
CA ASP A 34 -20.01 -4.73 2.69
C ASP A 34 -19.43 -4.98 1.30
N SER A 35 -20.03 -4.33 0.32
CA SER A 35 -19.50 -4.31 -1.04
C SER A 35 -19.58 -2.91 -1.60
N LEU A 36 -18.41 -2.32 -1.85
CA LEU A 36 -18.24 -0.92 -2.22
C LEU A 36 -17.67 -0.83 -3.63
N TRP A 37 -18.33 -0.08 -4.49
CA TRP A 37 -17.84 0.25 -5.81
C TRP A 37 -17.76 1.76 -6.02
N GLY A 38 -16.53 2.25 -6.18
CA GLY A 38 -16.23 3.63 -6.53
C GLY A 38 -16.75 4.05 -7.90
N GLY A 39 -16.59 5.34 -8.19
CA GLY A 39 -16.97 6.01 -9.43
C GLY A 39 -15.79 6.13 -10.40
N ASN A 40 -15.80 7.23 -11.17
CA ASN A 40 -14.64 7.68 -11.95
C ASN A 40 -13.99 8.93 -11.35
N GLY A 41 -14.47 9.38 -10.18
CA GLY A 41 -13.92 10.50 -9.42
C GLY A 41 -12.79 10.04 -8.52
N ASN A 42 -12.10 10.96 -7.85
CA ASN A 42 -11.12 10.60 -6.83
C ASN A 42 -11.85 10.36 -5.51
N ASP A 43 -12.10 9.11 -5.18
CA ASP A 43 -12.96 8.70 -4.10
C ASP A 43 -12.17 8.34 -2.82
N LEU A 44 -12.84 8.48 -1.68
CA LEU A 44 -12.43 7.92 -0.40
C LEU A 44 -13.39 6.77 -0.08
N LEU A 45 -12.88 5.54 -0.05
CA LEU A 45 -13.66 4.34 0.26
C LEU A 45 -13.17 3.76 1.59
N LEU A 46 -14.10 3.52 2.51
CA LEU A 46 -13.86 2.94 3.83
C LEU A 46 -14.75 1.69 3.91
N GLY A 47 -14.15 0.51 4.02
CA GLY A 47 -14.89 -0.75 4.24
C GLY A 47 -15.57 -0.72 5.60
N GLY A 48 -14.77 -0.70 6.66
CA GLY A 48 -15.26 -0.55 8.02
C GLY A 48 -14.87 -1.74 8.88
N ASN A 49 -15.84 -2.46 9.42
CA ASN A 49 -15.59 -3.67 10.19
C ASN A 49 -16.18 -4.89 9.47
N ASP A 50 -15.57 -6.05 9.72
CA ASP A 50 -15.86 -7.33 9.07
C ASP A 50 -15.32 -7.38 7.61
N ASP A 51 -15.44 -8.54 6.94
CA ASP A 51 -14.77 -8.76 5.65
C ASP A 51 -15.49 -8.05 4.49
N ASP A 52 -14.84 -7.09 3.86
CA ASP A 52 -15.38 -6.21 2.81
C ASP A 52 -14.85 -6.50 1.40
N GLU A 53 -15.68 -6.19 0.40
CA GLU A 53 -15.27 -6.18 -1.02
C GLU A 53 -15.25 -4.76 -1.57
N ILE A 54 -14.07 -4.22 -1.87
CA ILE A 54 -13.91 -2.83 -2.30
C ILE A 54 -13.30 -2.75 -3.70
N TYR A 55 -13.99 -2.06 -4.60
CA TYR A 55 -13.55 -1.80 -5.98
C TYR A 55 -13.41 -0.29 -6.19
N ALA A 56 -12.18 0.23 -6.21
CA ALA A 56 -11.91 1.67 -6.35
C ALA A 56 -12.42 2.23 -7.68
N ARG A 57 -12.26 1.44 -8.76
CA ARG A 57 -12.51 1.85 -10.15
C ARG A 57 -11.64 3.07 -10.54
N GLY A 58 -12.20 4.00 -11.30
CA GLY A 58 -11.43 5.05 -11.96
C GLY A 58 -11.27 6.25 -11.06
N GLY A 59 -10.11 6.89 -11.16
CA GLY A 59 -9.77 8.01 -10.29
C GLY A 59 -8.41 7.78 -9.66
N LEU A 60 -8.00 8.71 -8.82
CA LEU A 60 -6.92 8.53 -7.85
C LEU A 60 -7.57 8.37 -6.49
N ASP A 61 -7.95 7.14 -6.16
CA ASP A 61 -8.72 6.85 -4.96
C ASP A 61 -7.81 6.56 -3.77
N THR A 62 -8.35 6.79 -2.58
CA THR A 62 -7.80 6.29 -1.32
C THR A 62 -8.77 5.29 -0.73
N VAL A 63 -8.29 4.08 -0.46
CA VAL A 63 -9.10 2.97 0.02
C VAL A 63 -8.53 2.45 1.33
N TYR A 64 -9.41 2.24 2.31
CA TYR A 64 -9.12 1.58 3.58
C TYR A 64 -10.07 0.38 3.70
N GLY A 65 -9.53 -0.82 3.90
CA GLY A 65 -10.28 -2.03 4.21
C GLY A 65 -10.93 -1.90 5.58
N GLY A 66 -10.10 -1.82 6.61
CA GLY A 66 -10.54 -1.61 7.98
C GLY A 66 -10.23 -2.85 8.82
N GLN A 67 -11.17 -3.29 9.64
CA GLN A 67 -11.03 -4.52 10.39
C GLN A 67 -11.68 -5.67 9.62
N GLY A 68 -10.96 -6.72 9.29
CA GLY A 68 -11.54 -7.83 8.54
C GLY A 68 -10.54 -8.40 7.55
N ASN A 69 -10.93 -9.46 6.83
CA ASN A 69 -10.14 -9.99 5.73
C ASN A 69 -10.69 -9.43 4.42
N ASP A 70 -10.20 -8.28 4.02
CA ASP A 70 -10.77 -7.48 2.95
C ASP A 70 -10.24 -7.89 1.58
N THR A 71 -11.04 -7.65 0.56
CA THR A 71 -10.64 -7.78 -0.84
C THR A 71 -10.73 -6.42 -1.51
N ILE A 72 -9.58 -5.83 -1.81
CA ILE A 72 -9.45 -4.49 -2.39
C ILE A 72 -8.91 -4.58 -3.81
N ILE A 73 -9.64 -4.00 -4.77
CA ILE A 73 -9.29 -4.02 -6.19
C ILE A 73 -9.28 -2.60 -6.76
N GLY A 74 -8.08 -2.13 -7.12
CA GLY A 74 -7.84 -0.90 -7.89
C GLY A 74 -7.82 -1.15 -9.40
N ASP A 75 -8.06 -0.08 -10.17
CA ASP A 75 -7.82 -0.10 -11.63
C ASP A 75 -6.33 0.15 -11.98
N ALA A 76 -6.02 0.43 -13.24
CA ALA A 76 -4.65 0.67 -13.70
C ALA A 76 -4.07 2.06 -13.32
N ARG A 77 -4.84 2.92 -12.66
CA ARG A 77 -4.37 4.20 -12.13
C ARG A 77 -3.64 4.00 -10.82
N THR A 78 -2.98 5.05 -10.35
CA THR A 78 -2.24 5.01 -9.09
C THR A 78 -3.20 5.31 -7.95
N HIS A 79 -3.49 4.29 -7.17
CA HIS A 79 -4.28 4.38 -5.94
C HIS A 79 -3.39 4.35 -4.72
N VAL A 80 -4.00 4.63 -3.56
CA VAL A 80 -3.44 4.26 -2.26
C VAL A 80 -4.46 3.36 -1.58
N MET A 81 -4.05 2.13 -1.27
CA MET A 81 -4.91 1.10 -0.72
C MET A 81 -4.26 0.52 0.53
N PHE A 82 -5.02 0.49 1.62
CA PHE A 82 -4.65 -0.07 2.92
C PHE A 82 -5.60 -1.23 3.24
N GLY A 83 -5.05 -2.38 3.62
CA GLY A 83 -5.83 -3.49 4.20
C GLY A 83 -6.24 -3.17 5.64
N GLU A 84 -5.26 -2.72 6.43
CA GLU A 84 -5.36 -2.44 7.87
C GLU A 84 -5.32 -3.71 8.73
N ASP A 85 -6.37 -4.07 9.48
CA ASP A 85 -6.33 -5.19 10.42
C ASP A 85 -6.97 -6.44 9.79
N GLY A 86 -6.18 -7.47 9.48
CA GLY A 86 -6.67 -8.78 9.05
C GLY A 86 -5.85 -9.38 7.92
N ASN A 87 -6.35 -10.43 7.26
CA ASN A 87 -5.62 -11.09 6.17
C ASN A 87 -6.17 -10.63 4.82
N ASP A 88 -5.58 -9.57 4.28
CA ASP A 88 -6.14 -8.82 3.18
C ASP A 88 -5.64 -9.28 1.82
N LYS A 89 -6.45 -9.01 0.80
CA LYS A 89 -6.12 -9.24 -0.61
C LYS A 89 -6.22 -7.95 -1.37
N ILE A 90 -5.08 -7.37 -1.71
CA ILE A 90 -5.02 -6.09 -2.40
C ILE A 90 -4.44 -6.30 -3.79
N THR A 91 -5.19 -5.93 -4.83
CA THR A 91 -4.72 -5.94 -6.22
C THR A 91 -4.95 -4.59 -6.87
N GLY A 92 -3.91 -3.98 -7.43
CA GLY A 92 -4.08 -2.70 -8.13
C GLY A 92 -2.76 -2.10 -8.59
N HIS A 93 -2.70 -0.79 -8.75
CA HIS A 93 -1.48 -0.08 -9.12
C HIS A 93 -1.31 1.14 -8.21
N GLY A 94 -0.06 1.46 -7.85
CA GLY A 94 0.27 2.53 -6.91
C GLY A 94 0.81 2.00 -5.58
N ILE A 95 0.21 2.40 -4.47
CA ILE A 95 0.65 1.98 -3.13
C ILE A 95 -0.33 0.97 -2.56
N LEU A 96 0.22 -0.17 -2.14
CA LEU A 96 -0.49 -1.25 -1.50
C LEU A 96 0.17 -1.47 -0.13
N VAL A 97 -0.62 -1.36 0.93
CA VAL A 97 -0.17 -1.63 2.30
C VAL A 97 -1.09 -2.71 2.86
N GLY A 98 -0.51 -3.82 3.31
CA GLY A 98 -1.25 -4.90 3.97
C GLY A 98 -1.75 -4.44 5.33
N GLY A 99 -0.84 -4.34 6.28
CA GLY A 99 -1.15 -3.89 7.64
C GLY A 99 -0.82 -4.99 8.64
N ILE A 100 -1.75 -5.33 9.53
CA ILE A 100 -1.57 -6.40 10.51
C ILE A 100 -2.25 -7.65 9.99
N GLY A 101 -1.50 -8.71 9.72
CA GLY A 101 -2.04 -10.03 9.38
C GLY A 101 -1.21 -10.79 8.35
N LEU A 102 -1.84 -11.70 7.61
CA LEU A 102 -1.19 -12.45 6.55
C LEU A 102 -1.72 -11.98 5.20
N ASP A 103 -1.05 -10.99 4.62
CA ASP A 103 -1.57 -10.26 3.49
C ASP A 103 -1.12 -10.83 2.15
N THR A 104 -1.91 -10.59 1.12
CA THR A 104 -1.57 -10.86 -0.27
C THR A 104 -1.68 -9.59 -1.09
N LEU A 105 -0.53 -9.02 -1.44
CA LEU A 105 -0.40 -7.79 -2.21
C LEU A 105 0.04 -8.11 -3.63
N ARG A 106 -0.78 -7.73 -4.61
CA ARG A 106 -0.51 -7.91 -6.03
C ARG A 106 -0.56 -6.58 -6.77
N ALA A 107 0.60 -5.97 -7.00
CA ALA A 107 0.68 -4.80 -7.84
C ALA A 107 0.73 -5.17 -9.34
N THR A 108 0.09 -4.34 -10.13
CA THR A 108 0.03 -4.41 -11.59
C THR A 108 0.63 -3.15 -12.20
N GLY A 109 0.64 -3.01 -13.52
CA GLY A 109 1.10 -1.77 -14.15
C GLY A 109 2.61 -1.57 -14.03
N SER A 110 3.04 -0.31 -13.86
CA SER A 110 4.46 0.08 -13.89
C SER A 110 5.08 0.11 -12.49
N ARG A 111 5.37 1.30 -11.94
CA ARG A 111 6.04 1.47 -10.63
C ARG A 111 5.04 1.48 -9.50
N ASN A 112 5.25 0.60 -8.55
CA ASN A 112 4.41 0.41 -7.38
C ASN A 112 5.25 0.39 -6.10
N VAL A 113 4.58 0.60 -4.98
CA VAL A 113 5.12 0.41 -3.64
C VAL A 113 4.22 -0.58 -2.91
N LEU A 114 4.80 -1.67 -2.44
CA LEU A 114 4.11 -2.69 -1.66
C LEU A 114 4.79 -2.75 -0.29
N ILE A 115 3.98 -2.70 0.77
CA ILE A 115 4.40 -2.82 2.15
C ILE A 115 3.53 -3.90 2.78
N GLY A 116 4.11 -5.02 3.19
CA GLY A 116 3.40 -6.12 3.82
C GLY A 116 2.83 -5.68 5.16
N GLY A 117 3.70 -5.45 6.13
CA GLY A 117 3.32 -4.95 7.45
C GLY A 117 3.74 -5.92 8.54
N GLU A 118 2.88 -6.16 9.53
CA GLU A 118 3.09 -7.21 10.54
C GLU A 118 2.54 -8.53 10.01
N GLY A 119 3.38 -9.56 9.94
CA GLY A 119 2.97 -10.92 9.63
C GLY A 119 3.62 -11.45 8.35
N ALA A 120 3.32 -12.71 8.01
CA ALA A 120 4.00 -13.40 6.93
C ALA A 120 3.28 -13.17 5.60
N ASP A 121 3.73 -12.17 4.85
CA ASP A 121 2.98 -11.64 3.71
C ASP A 121 3.42 -12.23 2.37
N GLN A 122 2.55 -12.08 1.37
CA GLN A 122 2.83 -12.41 -0.02
C GLN A 122 2.80 -11.15 -0.89
N LEU A 123 3.95 -10.70 -1.37
CA LEU A 123 4.04 -9.50 -2.21
C LEU A 123 4.46 -9.88 -3.63
N SER A 124 3.69 -9.47 -4.63
CA SER A 124 3.98 -9.66 -6.04
C SER A 124 3.76 -8.36 -6.79
N ALA A 125 4.78 -7.86 -7.47
CA ALA A 125 4.64 -6.70 -8.35
C ALA A 125 4.65 -7.12 -9.83
N ALA A 126 4.56 -6.18 -10.77
CA ALA A 126 4.63 -6.47 -12.21
C ALA A 126 6.00 -6.01 -12.76
N ARG A 127 6.07 -5.41 -13.95
CA ARG A 127 7.32 -4.81 -14.42
C ARG A 127 7.27 -3.32 -14.12
N GLY A 128 8.35 -2.71 -13.66
CA GLY A 128 8.40 -1.25 -13.62
C GLY A 128 9.46 -0.64 -12.72
N GLY A 129 10.19 -1.48 -11.98
CA GLY A 129 11.07 -1.03 -10.92
C GLY A 129 10.25 -0.67 -9.70
N ASP A 130 9.64 -1.70 -9.12
CA ASP A 130 8.74 -1.69 -7.96
C ASP A 130 9.50 -1.68 -6.63
N LEU A 131 8.90 -1.16 -5.54
CA LEU A 131 9.44 -1.23 -4.17
C LEU A 131 8.64 -2.25 -3.39
N LEU A 132 9.29 -3.30 -2.87
CA LEU A 132 8.63 -4.30 -2.05
C LEU A 132 9.30 -4.33 -0.68
N ILE A 133 8.52 -4.08 0.36
CA ILE A 133 8.90 -4.09 1.77
C ILE A 133 8.05 -5.16 2.45
N GLY A 134 8.68 -6.22 2.97
CA GLY A 134 7.96 -7.28 3.69
C GLY A 134 7.43 -6.82 5.04
N GLY A 135 8.32 -6.34 5.92
CA GLY A 135 7.96 -5.98 7.28
C GLY A 135 7.30 -4.60 7.46
N THR A 136 7.08 -4.25 8.73
CA THR A 136 6.41 -3.02 9.14
C THR A 136 7.17 -1.75 8.81
N THR A 137 6.43 -0.66 8.63
CA THR A 137 6.97 0.69 8.61
C THR A 137 6.25 1.58 9.61
N ASN A 138 6.91 2.65 10.07
CA ASN A 138 6.22 3.70 10.83
C ASN A 138 5.16 4.46 9.99
N PHE A 139 4.90 4.03 8.75
CA PHE A 139 3.95 4.60 7.81
C PHE A 139 2.71 3.75 7.56
N ASP A 140 2.62 2.55 8.14
CA ASP A 140 1.54 1.59 7.81
C ASP A 140 0.13 2.17 8.06
N THR A 141 0.03 3.22 8.87
CA THR A 141 -1.21 3.96 9.17
C THR A 141 -1.18 5.44 8.79
N ASN A 142 -0.10 5.98 8.18
CA ASN A 142 0.05 7.41 7.88
C ASN A 142 -0.01 7.73 6.39
N SER A 143 -1.21 7.97 5.89
CA SER A 143 -1.49 8.29 4.48
C SER A 143 -0.76 9.53 3.94
N THR A 144 -0.45 10.53 4.78
CA THR A 144 0.25 11.74 4.31
C THR A 144 1.72 11.46 4.02
N ALA A 145 2.37 10.66 4.89
CA ALA A 145 3.76 10.27 4.68
C ALA A 145 3.90 9.29 3.51
N LEU A 146 2.92 8.39 3.36
CA LEU A 146 2.89 7.42 2.27
C LEU A 146 2.67 8.08 0.90
N GLN A 147 1.79 9.08 0.82
CA GLN A 147 1.60 9.91 -0.38
C GLN A 147 2.87 10.68 -0.78
N ALA A 148 3.69 11.11 0.18
CA ALA A 148 4.99 11.71 -0.10
C ALA A 148 5.97 10.70 -0.71
N ILE A 149 6.01 9.47 -0.19
CA ILE A 149 6.82 8.37 -0.73
C ILE A 149 6.40 8.08 -2.18
N LEU A 150 5.09 7.98 -2.46
CA LEU A 150 4.59 7.76 -3.82
C LEU A 150 4.87 8.91 -4.77
N ALA A 151 4.74 10.16 -4.32
CA ALA A 151 5.08 11.32 -5.15
C ALA A 151 6.55 11.27 -5.60
N GLU A 152 7.45 10.79 -4.74
CA GLU A 152 8.85 10.57 -5.09
C GLU A 152 9.05 9.33 -5.99
N TRP A 153 8.35 8.23 -5.72
CA TRP A 153 8.54 6.96 -6.42
C TRP A 153 7.88 6.89 -7.81
N SER A 154 6.76 7.60 -7.99
CA SER A 154 6.06 7.74 -9.26
C SER A 154 6.68 8.80 -10.18
N ALA A 155 7.47 9.74 -9.63
CA ALA A 155 8.19 10.73 -10.41
C ALA A 155 9.33 10.08 -11.22
N ALA A 156 9.71 10.68 -12.35
CA ALA A 156 10.85 10.27 -13.18
C ALA A 156 12.19 10.62 -12.52
N ILE A 157 12.35 10.22 -11.25
CA ILE A 157 13.54 10.43 -10.44
C ILE A 157 14.57 9.36 -10.81
N ALA A 158 15.81 9.78 -11.03
CA ALA A 158 16.91 8.89 -11.36
C ALA A 158 17.12 7.85 -10.25
N VAL A 159 17.52 6.64 -10.65
CA VAL A 159 17.68 5.47 -9.77
C VAL A 159 18.62 5.75 -8.59
N ASN A 160 19.70 6.50 -8.82
CA ASN A 160 20.66 6.91 -7.81
C ASN A 160 20.06 7.84 -6.73
N THR A 161 19.10 8.68 -7.07
CA THR A 161 18.39 9.53 -6.10
C THR A 161 17.47 8.68 -5.22
N ARG A 162 16.83 7.65 -5.78
CA ARG A 162 16.01 6.69 -5.03
C ARG A 162 16.85 5.85 -4.05
N ILE A 163 18.04 5.38 -4.46
CA ILE A 163 19.03 4.73 -3.57
C ILE A 163 19.37 5.65 -2.39
N ALA A 164 19.65 6.92 -2.66
CA ALA A 164 20.07 7.86 -1.63
C ALA A 164 18.96 8.12 -0.60
N HIS A 165 17.69 8.07 -1.01
CA HIS A 165 16.53 8.17 -0.12
C HIS A 165 16.31 6.88 0.69
N LEU A 166 16.52 5.71 0.08
CA LEU A 166 16.41 4.40 0.76
C LEU A 166 17.54 4.10 1.74
N THR A 167 18.70 4.73 1.58
CA THR A 167 19.92 4.47 2.38
C THR A 167 20.26 5.59 3.37
N GLY A 168 19.45 6.65 3.41
CA GLY A 168 19.69 7.81 4.27
C GLY A 168 20.98 8.60 3.95
N SER A 169 21.53 8.47 2.73
CA SER A 169 22.81 9.09 2.34
C SER A 169 22.72 10.58 1.98
N GLN A 170 21.54 11.21 2.05
CA GLN A 170 21.38 12.66 1.90
C GLN A 170 21.41 13.32 3.30
N SER A 171 22.46 14.09 3.59
CA SER A 171 22.44 15.02 4.73
C SER A 171 21.56 16.23 4.36
N GLY A 172 20.28 16.16 4.66
CA GLY A 172 19.33 17.24 4.36
C GLY A 172 17.94 16.65 4.21
N GLY A 173 17.16 16.75 5.28
CA GLY A 173 15.84 16.13 5.38
C GLY A 173 14.92 16.49 4.21
N LEU A 174 14.44 15.44 3.54
CA LEU A 174 13.20 15.44 2.80
C LEU A 174 12.32 14.34 3.40
N ASN A 175 11.03 14.65 3.58
CA ASN A 175 10.01 13.71 4.04
C ASN A 175 9.96 12.51 3.06
N GLY A 176 10.51 11.35 3.46
CA GLY A 176 10.58 10.18 2.59
C GLY A 176 11.90 9.39 2.63
N SER A 177 12.89 9.82 3.43
CA SER A 177 14.10 9.01 3.64
C SER A 177 13.76 7.75 4.44
N PHE A 178 14.00 6.57 3.86
CA PHE A 178 13.92 5.32 4.60
C PHE A 178 15.22 5.11 5.39
N TYR A 179 15.13 5.04 6.71
CA TYR A 179 16.26 4.78 7.59
C TYR A 179 16.30 3.27 7.91
N LEU A 180 17.29 2.56 7.37
CA LEU A 180 17.55 1.15 7.67
C LEU A 180 18.24 1.03 9.05
N VAL A 181 17.53 1.29 10.15
CA VAL A 181 18.12 1.21 11.50
C VAL A 181 17.14 0.66 12.51
N SER A 182 17.63 -0.17 13.44
CA SER A 182 16.88 -0.74 14.57
C SER A 182 16.50 0.26 15.68
N ASP A 183 16.43 1.56 15.38
CA ASP A 183 16.10 2.61 16.36
C ASP A 183 14.68 3.13 16.08
N ALA A 184 13.79 2.96 17.06
CA ALA A 184 12.36 3.25 16.97
C ALA A 184 12.03 4.75 17.05
N VAL A 185 13.00 5.65 16.87
CA VAL A 185 12.84 7.07 17.22
C VAL A 185 12.75 7.99 16.00
N ARG A 186 12.96 7.47 14.78
CA ARG A 186 12.91 8.28 13.55
C ARG A 186 11.69 7.95 12.66
N PRO A 187 10.94 8.96 12.19
CA PRO A 187 10.02 8.79 11.05
C PRO A 187 10.82 8.32 9.82
N GLY A 188 10.28 7.39 9.02
CA GLY A 188 11.04 6.80 7.91
C GLY A 188 11.67 5.44 8.18
N THR A 189 11.49 4.85 9.34
CA THR A 189 12.18 3.60 9.66
C THR A 189 11.37 2.39 9.20
N VAL A 190 12.02 1.47 8.47
CA VAL A 190 11.48 0.13 8.19
C VAL A 190 11.90 -0.79 9.33
N HIS A 191 10.94 -1.49 9.89
CA HIS A 191 11.10 -2.36 11.03
C HIS A 191 11.01 -3.83 10.58
N ASN A 192 11.88 -4.68 11.14
CA ASN A 192 11.75 -6.12 11.01
C ASN A 192 10.64 -6.57 11.96
N ASP A 193 9.58 -7.15 11.42
CA ASP A 193 8.43 -7.68 12.15
C ASP A 193 8.64 -9.15 12.59
N PHE A 194 9.77 -9.74 12.21
CA PHE A 194 10.23 -11.10 12.49
C PHE A 194 9.41 -12.21 11.83
N ALA A 195 8.47 -11.86 10.95
CA ALA A 195 7.79 -12.81 10.11
C ALA A 195 8.63 -13.18 8.88
N VAL A 196 8.15 -14.16 8.11
CA VAL A 196 8.82 -14.61 6.88
C VAL A 196 7.92 -14.27 5.71
N ASP A 197 8.26 -13.17 5.04
CA ASP A 197 7.57 -12.73 3.85
C ASP A 197 8.00 -13.52 2.61
N THR A 198 7.02 -13.77 1.75
CA THR A 198 7.23 -14.35 0.43
C THR A 198 7.08 -13.27 -0.62
N VAL A 199 8.18 -12.96 -1.30
CA VAL A 199 8.14 -12.03 -2.43
C VAL A 199 8.17 -12.79 -3.75
N ILE A 200 7.11 -12.61 -4.53
CA ILE A 200 6.87 -13.26 -5.81
C ILE A 200 7.00 -12.21 -6.92
N ASN A 201 8.21 -11.73 -7.19
CA ASN A 201 8.60 -11.25 -8.51
C ASN A 201 10.13 -11.09 -8.67
N THR A 202 10.64 -11.37 -9.86
CA THR A 202 12.08 -11.39 -10.22
C THR A 202 12.32 -10.72 -11.58
N PHE A 203 11.81 -9.51 -11.83
CA PHE A 203 12.31 -8.68 -12.94
C PHE A 203 13.48 -7.82 -12.45
N ALA A 204 14.46 -7.62 -13.32
CA ALA A 204 15.76 -7.03 -12.97
C ALA A 204 15.66 -5.61 -12.37
N GLU A 205 14.61 -4.86 -12.71
CA GLU A 205 14.47 -3.45 -12.34
C GLU A 205 13.91 -3.22 -10.93
N ASP A 206 13.41 -4.26 -10.25
CA ASP A 206 12.66 -4.16 -8.99
C ASP A 206 13.56 -4.08 -7.75
N TRP A 207 13.06 -3.39 -6.73
CA TRP A 207 13.77 -3.03 -5.50
C TRP A 207 13.16 -3.77 -4.33
N LEU A 208 13.95 -4.63 -3.72
CA LEU A 208 13.49 -5.53 -2.68
C LEU A 208 14.15 -5.20 -1.33
N LEU A 209 13.33 -4.98 -0.31
CA LEU A 209 13.73 -4.84 1.09
C LEU A 209 13.03 -5.93 1.91
N LEU A 210 13.74 -7.03 2.12
CA LEU A 210 13.28 -8.13 2.97
C LEU A 210 13.98 -8.11 4.31
N PHE A 211 13.22 -8.31 5.38
CA PHE A 211 13.75 -8.48 6.73
C PHE A 211 13.34 -9.86 7.29
N SER A 212 13.87 -10.95 6.74
CA SER A 212 13.58 -12.29 7.29
C SER A 212 14.30 -12.55 8.61
N GLY A 213 13.60 -13.10 9.60
CA GLY A 213 14.06 -13.34 10.98
C GLY A 213 15.22 -14.33 11.23
N ASP A 214 16.05 -14.72 10.24
CA ASP A 214 17.20 -15.58 10.52
C ASP A 214 18.47 -14.76 10.84
N ARG A 215 19.00 -14.92 12.06
CA ARG A 215 20.20 -14.23 12.60
C ARG A 215 21.49 -14.51 11.81
N ARG A 216 21.43 -15.22 10.69
CA ARG A 216 22.57 -15.55 9.82
C ARG A 216 22.52 -14.90 8.44
N SER A 217 21.45 -14.19 8.09
CA SER A 217 21.37 -13.43 6.85
C SER A 217 20.72 -12.08 7.11
N SER A 218 21.45 -11.20 7.79
CA SER A 218 21.26 -9.75 7.65
C SER A 218 21.64 -9.35 6.23
N LEU A 219 20.81 -9.68 5.24
CA LEU A 219 20.94 -9.16 3.89
C LEU A 219 19.85 -8.12 3.69
N ALA A 220 20.13 -6.90 4.18
CA ALA A 220 19.61 -5.69 3.55
C ALA A 220 20.25 -5.60 2.16
N GLY A 221 19.79 -6.45 1.24
CA GLY A 221 20.30 -6.50 -0.12
C GLY A 221 19.45 -5.59 -0.98
N ILE A 222 19.94 -4.38 -1.28
CA ILE A 222 19.47 -3.64 -2.45
C ILE A 222 19.89 -4.48 -3.67
N LEU A 223 19.03 -5.40 -4.08
CA LEU A 223 19.23 -6.19 -5.29
C LEU A 223 18.88 -5.31 -6.49
N ASN A 224 19.82 -4.43 -6.83
CA ASN A 224 19.79 -3.75 -8.12
C ASN A 224 20.34 -4.73 -9.15
N HIS A 225 19.48 -5.49 -9.83
CA HIS A 225 19.92 -6.28 -10.97
C HIS A 225 19.98 -5.35 -12.19
N SER A 226 21.18 -4.86 -12.44
CA SER A 226 21.59 -4.06 -13.61
C SER A 226 20.92 -4.43 -14.92
#